data_AF-A0A738KXM3-F1
#
_entry.id   AF-A0A738KXM3-F1
#
_cell.length_a   1.000
_cell.length_b   1.000
_cell.length_c   1.000
_cell.angle_alpha   90.00
_cell.angle_beta   90.00
_cell.angle_gamma   90.00
#
_symmetry.space_group_name_H-M   'P 1'
#
loop_
_entity.id
_entity.type
_entity.pdbx_description
1 polymer ?
#
loop_
_entity_poly.entity_id
_entity_poly.type
_entity_poly.pdbx_seq_one_letter_code
_entity_poly.pdbx_strand_id
1 'polypeptide(L)'
;VAEEIIFRGFLLNSSIGWGRYSRASGIIITSLAFAFMHTQYLFAVTFVYLFVFSSILCVVRMRSRGLMIPIILHILNNAWVIFGLLFSATE
;
A
#
# COMPACT_ATOMS: atom_id res chain seq x y z
N VAL A 1 0.47 8.15 -6.27
CA VAL A 1 1.32 9.19 -5.62
C VAL A 1 0.67 9.76 -4.37
N ALA A 2 -0.53 10.37 -4.46
CA ALA A 2 -1.22 10.93 -3.29
C ALA A 2 -1.45 9.92 -2.16
N GLU A 3 -1.83 8.68 -2.51
CA GLU A 3 -1.97 7.59 -1.54
C GLU A 3 -0.68 7.34 -0.75
N GLU A 4 0.49 7.31 -1.40
CA GLU A 4 1.75 7.13 -0.66
C GLU A 4 2.04 8.29 0.28
N ILE A 5 1.71 9.53 -0.10
CA ILE A 5 1.88 10.68 0.78
C ILE A 5 0.98 10.53 2.02
N ILE A 6 -0.28 10.13 1.86
CA ILE A 6 -1.23 9.97 2.96
C ILE A 6 -0.85 8.76 3.83
N PHE A 7 -0.71 7.58 3.25
CA PHE A 7 -0.53 6.34 4.01
C PHE A 7 0.91 6.18 4.53
N ARG A 8 1.93 6.51 3.73
CA ARG A 8 3.35 6.27 4.10
C ARG A 8 4.04 7.55 4.58
N GLY A 9 3.63 8.71 4.07
CA GLY A 9 4.17 10.01 4.45
C GLY A 9 3.57 10.55 5.75
N PHE A 10 2.29 10.30 5.99
CA PHE A 10 1.58 10.78 7.18
C PHE A 10 1.23 9.65 8.15
N LEU A 11 0.34 8.72 7.76
CA LEU A 11 -0.24 7.73 8.69
C LEU A 11 0.82 6.80 9.29
N LEU A 12 1.57 6.07 8.46
CA LEU A 12 2.67 5.22 8.93
C LEU A 12 3.76 6.03 9.64
N ASN A 13 4.08 7.22 9.11
CA ASN A 13 5.15 8.05 9.66
C ASN A 13 4.86 8.50 11.10
N SER A 14 3.58 8.66 11.46
CA SER A 14 3.15 8.97 12.83
C SER A 14 3.59 7.90 13.86
N SER A 15 3.84 6.66 13.45
CA SER A 15 4.16 5.55 14.34
C SER A 15 5.65 5.13 14.34
N ILE A 16 6.42 5.47 13.28
CA ILE A 16 7.80 4.99 13.08
C ILE A 16 8.75 5.39 14.23
N GLY A 17 8.52 6.55 14.85
CA GLY A 17 9.37 7.11 15.91
C GLY A 17 9.22 6.44 17.29
N TRP A 18 8.17 5.66 17.52
CA TRP A 18 7.74 5.26 18.87
C TRP A 18 8.15 3.82 19.26
N GLY A 19 9.17 3.28 18.61
CA GLY A 19 9.72 1.94 18.91
C GLY A 19 9.06 0.78 18.17
N ARG A 20 9.45 -0.45 18.50
CA ARG A 20 9.15 -1.66 17.71
C ARG A 20 7.67 -2.00 17.63
N TYR A 21 6.94 -1.88 18.74
CA TYR A 21 5.53 -2.24 18.82
C TYR A 21 4.66 -1.23 18.08
N SER A 22 4.99 0.06 18.18
CA SER A 22 4.29 1.11 17.43
C SER A 22 4.55 1.05 15.93
N ARG A 23 5.74 0.61 15.50
CA ARG A 23 6.01 0.31 14.09
C ARG A 23 5.11 -0.83 13.58
N ALA A 24 5.04 -1.93 14.33
CA ALA A 24 4.21 -3.08 13.95
C ALA A 24 2.72 -2.71 13.87
N SER A 25 2.20 -2.00 14.88
CA SER A 25 0.81 -1.52 14.86
C SER A 25 0.57 -0.52 13.73
N GLY A 26 1.53 0.37 13.45
CA GLY A 26 1.43 1.31 12.33
C GLY A 26 1.37 0.64 10.98
N ILE A 27 2.12 -0.45 10.75
CA ILE A 27 2.01 -1.24 9.53
C ILE A 27 0.61 -1.82 9.40
N ILE A 28 0.11 -2.48 10.46
CA ILE A 28 -1.20 -3.14 10.46
C ILE A 28 -2.32 -2.12 10.23
N ILE A 29 -2.33 -1.02 10.99
CA ILE A 29 -3.36 0.03 10.90
C ILE A 29 -3.32 0.69 9.52
N THR A 30 -2.13 1.05 9.02
CA THR A 30 -1.99 1.68 7.70
C THR A 30 -2.48 0.74 6.59
N SER A 31 -2.14 -0.55 6.68
CA SER A 31 -2.56 -1.54 5.69
C SER A 31 -4.04 -1.88 5.74
N LEU A 32 -4.65 -1.93 6.92
CA LEU A 32 -6.10 -2.07 7.06
C LEU A 32 -6.82 -0.85 6.50
N ALA A 33 -6.39 0.36 6.85
CA ALA A 33 -6.97 1.59 6.33
C ALA A 33 -6.85 1.66 4.80
N PHE A 34 -5.70 1.30 4.24
CA PHE A 34 -5.49 1.22 2.80
C PHE A 34 -6.47 0.24 2.14
N ALA A 35 -6.59 -0.98 2.65
CA ALA A 35 -7.49 -1.99 2.10
C ALA A 35 -8.97 -1.57 2.20
N PHE A 36 -9.41 -1.04 3.35
CA PHE A 36 -10.82 -0.66 3.56
C PHE A 36 -11.25 0.60 2.81
N MET A 37 -10.32 1.51 2.49
CA MET A 37 -10.63 2.66 1.61
C MET A 37 -10.95 2.23 0.18
N HIS A 38 -10.55 1.01 -0.23
CA HIS A 38 -10.78 0.49 -1.57
C HIS A 38 -12.13 -0.23 -1.71
N THR A 39 -13.22 0.44 -1.35
CA THR A 39 -14.58 -0.11 -1.33
C THR A 39 -15.15 -0.47 -2.70
N GLN A 40 -14.50 -0.05 -3.80
CA GLN A 40 -14.94 -0.42 -5.15
C GLN A 40 -14.75 -1.90 -5.50
N TYR A 41 -13.97 -2.66 -4.71
CA TYR A 41 -13.78 -4.08 -4.91
C TYR A 41 -14.76 -4.90 -4.08
N LEU A 42 -15.31 -5.97 -4.64
CA LEU A 42 -16.33 -6.81 -3.99
C LEU A 42 -15.77 -8.13 -3.43
N PHE A 43 -14.65 -8.61 -3.97
CA PHE A 43 -14.11 -9.91 -3.58
C PHE A 43 -13.18 -9.79 -2.38
N ALA A 44 -13.41 -10.63 -1.36
CA ALA A 44 -12.59 -10.67 -0.15
C ALA A 44 -11.10 -10.93 -0.43
N VAL A 45 -10.80 -11.75 -1.45
CA VAL A 45 -9.41 -12.02 -1.86
C VAL A 45 -8.67 -10.75 -2.31
N THR A 46 -9.37 -9.80 -2.94
CA THR A 46 -8.78 -8.53 -3.35
C THR A 46 -8.41 -7.67 -2.15
N PHE A 47 -9.22 -7.67 -1.09
CA PHE A 47 -8.89 -6.97 0.15
C PHE A 47 -7.65 -7.57 0.84
N VAL A 48 -7.53 -8.90 0.86
CA VAL A 48 -6.33 -9.58 1.38
C VAL A 48 -5.10 -9.18 0.57
N TYR A 49 -5.21 -9.16 -0.76
CA TYR A 49 -4.14 -8.69 -1.63
C TYR A 49 -3.75 -7.23 -1.34
N LEU A 50 -4.71 -6.31 -1.22
CA LEU A 50 -4.46 -4.90 -0.92
C LEU A 50 -3.80 -4.71 0.46
N PHE A 51 -4.21 -5.50 1.45
CA PHE A 51 -3.60 -5.48 2.78
C PHE A 51 -2.13 -5.94 2.74
N VAL A 52 -1.85 -7.05 2.04
CA VAL A 52 -0.48 -7.58 1.88
C VAL A 52 0.39 -6.60 1.09
N PHE A 53 -0.12 -6.10 -0.04
CA PHE A 53 0.54 -5.11 -0.88
C PHE A 53 0.90 -3.86 -0.07
N SER A 54 -0.06 -3.33 0.69
CA SER A 54 0.20 -2.17 1.53
C SER A 54 1.26 -2.44 2.60
N SER A 55 1.23 -3.62 3.21
CA SER A 55 2.20 -4.01 4.24
C SER A 55 3.62 -4.07 3.69
N ILE A 56 3.78 -4.56 2.46
CA ILE A 56 5.07 -4.54 1.75
C ILE A 56 5.55 -3.10 1.55
N LEU A 57 4.69 -2.20 1.05
CA LEU A 57 5.06 -0.80 0.85
C LEU A 57 5.43 -0.09 2.17
N CYS A 58 4.76 -0.42 3.28
CA CYS A 58 5.13 0.07 4.61
C CYS A 58 6.55 -0.38 5.00
N VAL A 59 6.89 -1.65 4.78
CA VAL A 59 8.25 -2.17 5.03
C VAL A 59 9.27 -1.48 4.12
N VAL A 60 8.97 -1.34 2.83
CA VAL A 60 9.83 -0.63 1.87
C VAL A 60 10.07 0.81 2.31
N ARG A 61 9.04 1.54 2.76
CA ARG A 61 9.16 2.91 3.28
C ARG A 61 10.10 3.00 4.49
N MET A 62 10.01 2.05 5.43
CA MET A 62 10.88 2.04 6.61
C MET A 62 12.33 1.70 6.27
N ARG A 63 12.56 0.82 5.28
CA ARG A 63 13.90 0.38 4.87
C ARG A 63 14.59 1.41 3.98
N SER A 64 13.86 1.99 3.02
CA SER A 64 14.38 2.99 2.08
C SER A 64 14.46 4.40 2.67
N ARG A 65 13.75 4.67 3.78
CA ARG A 65 13.66 5.98 4.47
C ARG A 65 13.06 7.12 3.63
N GLY A 66 12.65 6.87 2.39
CA GLY A 66 12.01 7.84 1.51
C GLY A 66 10.69 7.35 0.91
N LEU A 67 9.97 8.24 0.23
CA LEU A 67 8.69 7.92 -0.42
C LEU A 67 8.84 7.51 -1.90
N MET A 68 9.99 7.78 -2.52
CA MET A 68 10.19 7.51 -3.96
C MET A 68 10.06 6.02 -4.31
N ILE A 69 10.68 5.12 -3.54
CA ILE A 69 10.59 3.68 -3.83
C ILE A 69 9.16 3.16 -3.65
N PRO A 70 8.45 3.43 -2.53
CA PRO A 70 7.03 3.09 -2.42
C PRO A 70 6.17 3.65 -3.56
N ILE A 71 6.40 4.90 -3.98
CA ILE A 71 5.68 5.54 -5.08
C ILE A 71 5.89 4.79 -6.39
N ILE A 72 7.13 4.48 -6.74
CA ILE A 72 7.45 3.76 -7.98
C ILE A 72 6.82 2.37 -7.96
N LEU A 73 6.96 1.62 -6.86
CA LEU A 73 6.36 0.29 -6.73
C LEU A 73 4.83 0.32 -6.84
N HIS A 74 4.19 1.35 -6.27
CA HIS A 74 2.75 1.54 -6.40
C HIS A 74 2.35 1.85 -7.85
N ILE A 75 3.05 2.76 -8.53
CA ILE A 75 2.80 3.04 -9.95
C ILE A 75 2.96 1.77 -10.80
N LEU A 76 4.02 0.99 -10.58
CA LEU A 76 4.25 -0.26 -11.30
C LEU A 76 3.14 -1.29 -11.06
N ASN A 77 2.65 -1.41 -9.82
CA ASN A 77 1.54 -2.29 -9.50
C ASN A 77 0.26 -1.90 -10.26
N ASN A 78 -0.06 -0.61 -10.27
CA ASN A 78 -1.24 -0.12 -10.97
C ASN A 78 -1.10 -0.31 -12.48
N ALA A 79 0.09 -0.08 -13.03
CA ALA A 79 0.37 -0.34 -14.44
C ALA A 79 0.19 -1.83 -14.79
N TRP A 80 0.63 -2.75 -13.93
CA TRP A 80 0.45 -4.19 -14.12
C TRP A 80 -1.04 -4.58 -14.14
N VAL A 81 -1.83 -4.05 -13.21
CA VAL A 81 -3.29 -4.32 -13.16
C VAL A 81 -3.99 -3.78 -14.40
N ILE A 82 -3.66 -2.55 -14.83
CA ILE A 82 -4.22 -1.95 -16.05
C ILE A 82 -3.84 -2.78 -17.28
N PHE A 83 -2.58 -3.21 -17.38
CA PHE A 83 -2.13 -4.06 -18.49
C PHE A 83 -2.91 -5.38 -18.56
N GLY A 84 -3.09 -6.07 -17.43
CA GLY A 84 -3.89 -7.30 -17.38
C GLY A 84 -5.35 -7.08 -17.78
N LEU A 85 -5.95 -5.95 -17.38
CA LEU A 85 -7.30 -5.58 -17.78
C LEU A 85 -7.41 -5.34 -19.28
N LEU A 86 -6.44 -4.61 -19.88
CA LEU A 86 -6.42 -4.34 -21.31
C LEU A 86 -6.23 -5.61 -22.13
N PHE A 87 -5.32 -6.51 -21.70
CA PHE A 87 -5.11 -7.80 -22.35
C PHE A 87 -6.38 -8.65 -22.34
N SER A 88 -7.05 -8.76 -21.18
CA SER A 88 -8.32 -9.47 -21.05
C SER A 88 -9.48 -8.85 -21.84
N ALA A 89 -9.38 -7.57 -22.22
CA ALA A 89 -10.40 -6.89 -23.02
C ALA A 89 -10.20 -7.06 -24.54
N THR A 90 -9.03 -7.58 -24.96
CA THR A 90 -8.71 -7.86 -26.37
C THR A 90 -8.91 -9.32 -26.78
N GLU A 91 -9.21 -10.20 -25.82
CA GLU A 91 -9.66 -11.59 -26.05
C GLU A 91 -11.18 -11.70 -25.93
#